data_AF-A0A6I0ERG8-F1
#
_entry.id   AF-A0A6I0ERG8-F1
#
_cell.length_a   1.000
_cell.length_b   1.000
_cell.length_c   1.000
_cell.angle_alpha   90.00
_cell.angle_beta   90.00
_cell.angle_gamma   90.00
#
_symmetry.space_group_name_H-M   'P 1'
#
loop_
_entity.id
_entity.type
_entity.pdbx_description
1 polymer ?
#
loop_
_entity_poly.entity_id
_entity_poly.type
_entity_poly.pdbx_seq_one_letter_code
_entity_poly.pdbx_strand_id
1 'polypeptide(L)'
;MMAIKRRERMADFFICENSSSRSSENSPGAQSESLVWNKIMNAFHSRDAIACWHFPLFSQIGQHFREPDILIFDRQLGAIVIEVKGISIDNIKFCQGHQWHMEEYYQEVISPYNQAMDQLVNLLSIVERDKLLFRKVAGRILIALLQITEQEWEQSELANQVAPTPIIFGDKRINLQSTTLQKP
;
A
#
# COMPACT_ATOMS: atom_id res chain seq x y z
N MET A 1 -11.88 -19.85 3.32
CA MET A 1 -11.21 -20.38 4.52
C MET A 1 -9.77 -19.91 4.46
N MET A 2 -9.39 -18.94 5.29
CA MET A 2 -8.08 -18.28 5.30
C MET A 2 -7.02 -19.31 5.79
N ALA A 3 -6.04 -19.64 4.96
CA ALA A 3 -5.02 -20.62 5.32
C ALA A 3 -3.82 -19.91 5.96
N ILE A 4 -3.79 -19.86 7.29
CA ILE A 4 -2.64 -19.33 8.03
C ILE A 4 -1.58 -20.44 8.09
N LYS A 5 -0.52 -20.32 7.29
CA LYS A 5 0.63 -21.23 7.36
C LYS A 5 1.62 -20.73 8.41
N ARG A 6 1.64 -21.39 9.57
CA ARG A 6 2.68 -21.22 10.59
C ARG A 6 3.97 -21.86 10.07
N ARG A 7 5.01 -21.08 9.76
CA ARG A 7 6.38 -21.61 9.64
C ARG A 7 7.10 -21.37 10.96
N GLU A 8 7.52 -22.46 11.60
CA GLU A 8 8.26 -22.44 12.86
C GLU A 8 9.65 -21.80 12.63
N ARG A 9 9.81 -20.51 12.98
CA ARG A 9 11.06 -19.90 13.47
C ARG A 9 10.78 -18.48 14.00
N MET A 10 11.32 -18.19 15.20
CA MET A 10 11.15 -17.03 16.09
C MET A 10 11.48 -15.63 15.51
N ALA A 11 10.69 -15.16 14.55
CA ALA A 11 10.40 -13.75 14.31
C ALA A 11 9.06 -13.76 13.61
N ASP A 12 7.98 -13.47 14.34
CA ASP A 12 6.62 -13.81 13.93
C ASP A 12 6.11 -12.85 12.84
N PHE A 13 6.69 -12.97 11.65
CA PHE A 13 6.16 -12.42 10.42
C PHE A 13 5.04 -13.32 9.90
N PHE A 14 3.82 -12.98 10.26
CA PHE A 14 2.64 -13.72 9.81
C PHE A 14 2.26 -13.27 8.40
N ILE A 15 2.23 -14.24 7.48
CA ILE A 15 1.78 -14.06 6.10
C ILE A 15 0.32 -14.48 6.01
N CYS A 16 -0.54 -13.56 5.60
CA CYS A 16 -1.84 -13.93 5.05
C CYS A 16 -1.85 -13.74 3.53
N GLU A 17 -1.94 -14.87 2.83
CA GLU A 17 -2.28 -14.91 1.40
C GLU A 17 -3.74 -15.38 1.28
N ASN A 18 -4.60 -14.56 0.68
CA ASN A 18 -5.98 -14.94 0.43
C ASN A 18 -6.03 -15.85 -0.81
N SER A 19 -6.37 -17.12 -0.65
CA SER A 19 -6.37 -18.11 -1.75
C SER A 19 -7.33 -17.82 -2.91
N SER A 20 -8.21 -16.83 -2.75
CA SER A 20 -9.19 -16.38 -3.74
C SER A 20 -8.58 -15.52 -4.86
N SER A 21 -7.36 -14.98 -4.69
CA SER A 21 -6.67 -14.16 -5.70
C SER A 21 -5.90 -14.99 -6.75
N ARG A 22 -5.84 -16.32 -6.61
CA ARG A 22 -5.14 -17.21 -7.55
C ARG A 22 -5.70 -17.22 -8.97
N SER A 23 -6.96 -16.80 -9.17
CA SER A 23 -7.56 -16.72 -10.50
C SER A 23 -7.18 -15.46 -11.29
N SER A 24 -6.45 -14.49 -10.69
CA SER A 24 -6.07 -13.22 -11.33
C SER A 24 -4.55 -12.98 -11.42
N GLU A 25 -3.71 -13.98 -11.11
CA GLU A 25 -2.23 -13.89 -11.10
C GLU A 25 -1.62 -13.41 -12.45
N ASN A 26 -2.36 -13.49 -13.55
CA ASN A 26 -1.90 -13.08 -14.88
C ASN A 26 -2.29 -11.63 -15.28
N SER A 27 -2.99 -10.88 -14.43
CA SER A 27 -3.28 -9.48 -14.73
C SER A 27 -2.06 -8.57 -14.47
N PRO A 28 -1.85 -7.50 -15.24
CA PRO A 28 -0.74 -6.55 -15.01
C PRO A 28 -0.72 -5.93 -13.60
N GLY A 29 -1.91 -5.74 -13.00
CA GLY A 29 -2.06 -5.29 -11.61
C GLY A 29 -1.49 -6.30 -10.61
N ALA A 30 -1.93 -7.56 -10.70
CA ALA A 30 -1.46 -8.63 -9.81
C ALA A 30 0.06 -8.88 -9.90
N GLN A 31 0.65 -8.73 -11.08
CA GLN A 31 2.10 -8.82 -11.25
C GLN A 31 2.84 -7.69 -10.52
N SER A 32 2.33 -6.46 -10.65
CA SER A 32 2.89 -5.30 -9.95
C SER A 32 2.79 -5.48 -8.44
N GLU A 33 1.64 -5.94 -7.94
CA GLU A 33 1.44 -6.24 -6.52
C GLU A 33 2.38 -7.33 -6.01
N SER A 34 2.56 -8.42 -6.77
CA SER A 34 3.50 -9.50 -6.41
C SER A 34 4.94 -9.00 -6.24
N LEU A 35 5.38 -8.08 -7.11
CA LEU A 35 6.70 -7.48 -7.01
C LEU A 35 6.82 -6.58 -5.77
N VAL A 36 5.77 -5.82 -5.42
CA VAL A 36 5.76 -5.02 -4.18
C VAL A 36 5.79 -5.95 -2.98
N TRP A 37 4.98 -7.00 -2.99
CA TRP A 37 4.92 -8.01 -1.94
C TRP A 37 6.31 -8.61 -1.69
N ASN A 38 7.02 -9.03 -2.72
CA ASN A 38 8.38 -9.55 -2.58
C ASN A 38 9.36 -8.52 -1.98
N LYS A 39 9.26 -7.23 -2.36
CA LYS A 39 10.06 -6.16 -1.74
C LYS A 39 9.71 -5.98 -0.25
N ILE A 40 8.44 -6.05 0.11
CA ILE A 40 7.95 -5.96 1.48
C ILE A 40 8.45 -7.14 2.32
N MET A 41 8.31 -8.37 1.81
CA MET A 41 8.83 -9.56 2.47
C MET A 41 10.31 -9.41 2.82
N ASN A 42 11.13 -8.93 1.88
CA ASN A 42 12.55 -8.71 2.12
C ASN A 42 12.82 -7.58 3.12
N ALA A 43 12.06 -6.48 3.09
CA ALA A 43 12.27 -5.33 3.96
C ALA A 43 11.82 -5.58 5.42
N PHE A 44 10.80 -6.41 5.62
CA PHE A 44 10.19 -6.65 6.93
C PHE A 44 10.53 -8.02 7.54
N HIS A 45 11.28 -8.90 6.86
CA HIS A 45 11.56 -10.27 7.33
C HIS A 45 12.13 -10.38 8.76
N SER A 46 12.87 -9.36 9.22
CA SER A 46 13.50 -9.33 10.54
C SER A 46 12.74 -8.46 11.55
N ARG A 47 11.56 -7.97 11.20
CA ARG A 47 10.75 -7.09 12.04
C ARG A 47 9.63 -7.87 12.71
N ASP A 48 9.21 -7.37 13.87
CA ASP A 48 8.01 -7.83 14.58
C ASP A 48 6.78 -7.20 13.89
N ALA A 49 6.35 -7.83 12.80
CA ALA A 49 5.34 -7.29 11.91
C ALA A 49 4.47 -8.39 11.26
N ILE A 50 3.21 -8.10 11.01
CA ILE A 50 2.28 -8.94 10.25
C ILE A 50 2.03 -8.26 8.92
N ALA A 51 2.09 -8.98 7.80
CA ALA A 51 1.75 -8.45 6.49
C ALA A 51 0.73 -9.34 5.78
N CYS A 52 -0.17 -8.68 5.06
CA CYS A 52 -1.25 -9.32 4.33
C CYS A 52 -1.28 -8.76 2.91
N TRP A 53 -1.34 -9.65 1.92
CA TRP A 53 -1.65 -9.29 0.53
C TRP A 53 -3.14 -9.57 0.31
N HIS A 54 -3.93 -8.54 0.00
CA HIS A 54 -5.39 -8.55 -0.03
C HIS A 54 -6.00 -8.97 1.31
N PHE A 55 -5.81 -8.14 2.33
CA PHE A 55 -6.53 -8.33 3.59
C PHE A 55 -8.01 -8.01 3.35
N PRO A 56 -8.96 -8.88 3.78
CA PRO A 56 -10.39 -8.68 3.58
C PRO A 56 -10.92 -7.62 4.55
N LEU A 57 -10.45 -6.37 4.37
CA LEU A 57 -10.92 -5.22 5.11
C LEU A 57 -12.16 -4.68 4.41
N PHE A 58 -13.33 -5.17 4.81
CA PHE A 58 -14.58 -4.72 4.23
C PHE A 58 -14.91 -3.30 4.74
N SER A 59 -14.51 -2.28 3.99
CA SER A 59 -15.01 -0.92 4.18
C SER A 59 -16.29 -0.73 3.36
N GLN A 60 -17.38 -0.34 3.99
CA GLN A 60 -18.56 0.15 3.26
C GLN A 60 -18.29 1.60 2.83
N ILE A 61 -17.55 1.80 1.74
CA ILE A 61 -17.39 3.10 1.08
C ILE A 61 -18.31 3.08 -0.14
N GLY A 62 -19.53 3.60 0.02
CA GLY A 62 -20.56 3.52 -1.02
C GLY A 62 -21.07 2.09 -1.26
N GLN A 63 -21.29 1.70 -2.53
CA GLN A 63 -21.74 0.35 -2.92
C GLN A 63 -20.59 -0.64 -3.25
N HIS A 64 -19.33 -0.25 -3.07
CA HIS A 64 -18.19 -1.06 -3.50
C HIS A 64 -17.27 -1.41 -2.34
N PHE A 65 -16.97 -2.69 -2.22
CA PHE A 65 -15.97 -3.23 -1.31
C PHE A 65 -14.59 -2.99 -1.92
N ARG A 66 -13.65 -2.40 -1.16
CA ARG A 66 -12.26 -2.29 -1.59
C ARG A 66 -11.33 -2.81 -0.51
N GLU A 67 -10.53 -3.80 -0.88
CA GLU A 67 -9.47 -4.36 -0.05
C GLU A 67 -8.19 -3.55 -0.28
N PRO A 68 -7.37 -3.29 0.76
CA PRO A 68 -6.02 -2.77 0.55
C PRO A 68 -5.19 -3.81 -0.20
N ASP A 69 -4.38 -3.35 -1.16
CA ASP A 69 -3.47 -4.23 -1.90
C ASP A 69 -2.50 -4.90 -0.92
N ILE A 70 -1.81 -4.10 -0.10
CA ILE A 70 -0.96 -4.62 0.98
C ILE A 70 -1.24 -3.87 2.28
N LEU A 71 -1.44 -4.64 3.35
CA LEU A 71 -1.60 -4.14 4.72
C LEU A 71 -0.50 -4.71 5.60
N ILE A 72 0.15 -3.87 6.40
CA ILE A 72 1.19 -4.28 7.36
C ILE A 72 0.85 -3.70 8.74
N PHE A 73 0.97 -4.52 9.77
CA PHE A 73 1.05 -4.08 11.16
C PHE A 73 2.44 -4.34 11.68
N ASP A 74 3.19 -3.27 11.91
CA ASP A 74 4.51 -3.34 12.52
C ASP A 74 4.46 -2.78 13.94
N ARG A 75 5.11 -3.47 14.87
CA ARG A 75 5.09 -3.08 16.29
C ARG A 75 5.61 -1.66 16.55
N GLN A 76 6.56 -1.16 15.76
CA GLN A 76 7.14 0.17 15.94
C GLN A 76 6.52 1.20 15.00
N LEU A 77 6.19 0.82 13.77
CA LEU A 77 5.71 1.74 12.74
C LEU A 77 4.19 1.90 12.75
N GLY A 78 3.45 0.97 13.34
CA GLY A 78 1.98 0.94 13.35
C GLY A 78 1.39 0.24 12.14
N ALA A 79 0.18 0.63 11.75
CA ALA A 79 -0.51 0.17 10.56
C ALA A 79 0.01 0.91 9.32
N ILE A 80 0.31 0.17 8.25
CA ILE A 80 0.80 0.69 6.98
C ILE A 80 -0.10 0.12 5.88
N VAL A 81 -0.76 1.01 5.14
CA VAL A 81 -1.52 0.67 3.93
C VAL A 81 -0.67 1.04 2.72
N ILE A 82 -0.52 0.11 1.80
CA ILE A 82 0.20 0.32 0.54
C ILE A 82 -0.76 0.06 -0.61
N GLU A 83 -0.98 1.10 -1.41
CA GLU A 83 -1.73 1.01 -2.67
C GLU A 83 -0.74 0.88 -3.82
N VAL A 84 -0.94 -0.11 -4.69
CA VAL A 84 -0.06 -0.43 -5.80
C VAL A 84 -0.69 0.06 -7.10
N LYS A 85 0.11 0.73 -7.94
CA LYS A 85 -0.29 1.10 -9.31
C LYS A 85 0.75 0.58 -10.29
N GLY A 86 0.31 -0.31 -11.18
CA GLY A 86 1.09 -0.78 -12.33
C GLY A 86 0.95 0.16 -13.51
N ILE A 87 1.43 1.39 -13.37
CA ILE A 87 1.37 2.47 -14.39
C ILE A 87 2.78 2.97 -14.71
N SER A 88 3.00 3.34 -15.96
CA SER A 88 4.23 4.04 -16.39
C SER A 88 4.11 5.55 -16.15
N ILE A 89 5.23 6.26 -16.24
CA ILE A 89 5.25 7.72 -16.11
C ILE A 89 4.40 8.39 -17.20
N ASP A 90 4.40 7.84 -18.41
CA ASP A 90 3.64 8.34 -19.57
C ASP A 90 2.13 8.18 -19.41
N ASN A 91 1.67 7.28 -18.53
CA ASN A 91 0.25 7.16 -18.21
C ASN A 91 -0.26 8.33 -17.37
N ILE A 92 0.61 9.17 -16.79
CA ILE A 92 0.22 10.28 -15.92
C ILE A 92 0.39 11.58 -16.70
N LYS A 93 -0.74 12.18 -17.12
CA LYS A 93 -0.76 13.42 -17.89
C LYS A 93 -0.34 14.63 -17.05
N PHE A 94 -0.95 14.75 -15.86
CA PHE A 94 -0.62 15.78 -14.87
C PHE A 94 -1.23 15.39 -13.52
N CYS A 95 -0.80 16.08 -12.46
CA CYS A 95 -1.37 15.92 -11.13
C CYS A 95 -1.96 17.24 -10.61
N GLN A 96 -2.99 17.12 -9.78
CA GLN A 96 -3.56 18.21 -9.02
C GLN A 96 -3.68 17.74 -7.56
N GLY A 97 -2.61 17.93 -6.79
CA GLY A 97 -2.52 17.44 -5.41
C GLY A 97 -2.55 15.91 -5.37
N HIS A 98 -3.59 15.32 -4.78
CA HIS A 98 -3.78 13.87 -4.74
C HIS A 98 -4.59 13.31 -5.93
N GLN A 99 -5.04 14.15 -6.87
CA GLN A 99 -5.74 13.70 -8.07
C GLN A 99 -4.75 13.58 -9.23
N TRP A 100 -4.67 12.40 -9.84
CA TRP A 100 -3.78 12.12 -10.96
C TRP A 100 -4.66 11.96 -12.20
N HIS A 101 -4.40 12.80 -13.20
CA HIS A 101 -5.10 12.77 -14.48
C HIS A 101 -4.31 11.88 -15.41
N MET A 102 -5.00 10.89 -15.97
CA MET A 102 -4.36 9.80 -16.68
C MET A 102 -4.48 9.97 -18.20
N GLU A 103 -3.50 9.42 -18.91
CA GLU A 103 -3.48 9.26 -20.36
C GLU A 103 -3.38 7.75 -20.68
N GLU A 104 -4.16 7.28 -21.65
CA GLU A 104 -4.18 5.86 -22.05
C GLU A 104 -4.41 4.86 -20.89
N TYR A 105 -5.27 5.23 -19.93
CA TYR A 105 -5.63 4.42 -18.75
C TYR A 105 -7.14 4.22 -18.64
N TYR A 106 -7.58 3.14 -17.99
CA TYR A 106 -9.01 2.80 -17.91
C TYR A 106 -9.85 3.77 -17.04
N GLN A 107 -9.19 4.63 -16.24
CA GLN A 107 -9.80 5.69 -15.46
C GLN A 107 -9.13 7.02 -15.82
N GLU A 108 -9.91 8.03 -16.18
CA GLU A 108 -9.40 9.36 -16.54
C GLU A 108 -8.77 10.09 -15.35
N VAL A 109 -9.29 9.86 -14.14
CA VAL A 109 -8.79 10.46 -12.90
C VAL A 109 -8.72 9.40 -11.82
N ILE A 110 -7.58 9.30 -11.16
CA ILE A 110 -7.37 8.43 -10.00
C ILE A 110 -6.86 9.25 -8.81
N SER A 111 -6.99 8.69 -7.60
CA SER A 111 -6.41 9.28 -6.40
C SER A 111 -5.88 8.17 -5.48
N PRO A 112 -4.70 7.61 -5.79
CA PRO A 112 -4.16 6.45 -5.06
C PRO A 112 -3.98 6.73 -3.57
N TYR A 113 -3.53 7.95 -3.23
CA TYR A 113 -3.38 8.37 -1.84
C TYR A 113 -4.71 8.41 -1.09
N ASN A 114 -5.77 8.99 -1.66
CA ASN A 114 -7.06 9.04 -0.98
C ASN A 114 -7.68 7.64 -0.86
N GLN A 115 -7.47 6.76 -1.85
CA GLN A 115 -7.89 5.36 -1.77
C GLN A 115 -7.25 4.65 -0.57
N ALA A 116 -5.93 4.76 -0.40
CA ALA A 116 -5.22 4.22 0.75
C ALA A 116 -5.62 4.89 2.08
N MET A 117 -5.89 6.20 2.05
CA MET A 117 -6.30 6.98 3.23
C MET A 117 -7.65 6.51 3.76
N ASP A 118 -8.64 6.32 2.88
CA ASP A 118 -9.96 5.86 3.29
C ASP A 118 -9.89 4.44 3.90
N GLN A 119 -9.06 3.57 3.32
CA GLN A 119 -8.80 2.23 3.85
C GLN A 119 -8.14 2.30 5.25
N LEU A 120 -7.12 3.15 5.42
CA LEU A 120 -6.42 3.33 6.68
C LEU A 120 -7.35 3.88 7.77
N VAL A 121 -8.16 4.89 7.45
CA VAL A 121 -9.14 5.47 8.39
C VAL A 121 -10.14 4.42 8.85
N ASN A 122 -10.69 3.62 7.92
CA ASN A 122 -11.58 2.53 8.31
C ASN A 122 -10.88 1.52 9.21
N LEU A 123 -9.67 1.10 8.86
CA LEU A 123 -8.91 0.17 9.67
C LEU A 123 -8.68 0.70 11.09
N LEU A 124 -8.22 1.95 11.23
CA LEU A 124 -7.99 2.55 12.53
C LEU A 124 -9.28 2.65 13.34
N SER A 125 -10.42 2.94 12.71
CA SER A 125 -11.72 2.96 13.38
C SER A 125 -12.13 1.60 13.97
N ILE A 126 -11.66 0.49 13.40
CA ILE A 126 -11.86 -0.86 13.92
C ILE A 126 -10.90 -1.11 15.09
N VAL A 127 -9.62 -0.77 14.90
CA VAL A 127 -8.57 -0.92 15.92
C VAL A 127 -8.88 -0.12 17.19
N GLU A 128 -9.43 1.08 17.04
CA GLU A 128 -9.79 1.96 18.15
C GLU A 128 -10.95 1.43 19.01
N ARG A 129 -11.72 0.45 18.54
CA ARG A 129 -12.75 -0.21 19.36
C ARG A 129 -12.14 -1.09 20.44
N ASP A 130 -10.90 -1.53 20.27
CA ASP A 130 -10.16 -2.25 21.31
C ASP A 130 -9.51 -1.25 22.28
N LYS A 131 -9.92 -1.32 23.55
CA LYS A 131 -9.39 -0.46 24.62
C LYS A 131 -7.87 -0.58 24.80
N LEU A 132 -7.28 -1.73 24.47
CA LEU A 132 -5.84 -1.94 24.57
C LEU A 132 -5.07 -1.20 23.48
N LEU A 133 -5.68 -0.99 22.32
CA LEU A 133 -5.07 -0.39 21.12
C LEU A 133 -5.50 1.06 20.87
N PHE A 134 -6.56 1.54 21.55
CA PHE A 134 -7.08 2.90 21.42
C PHE A 134 -5.98 3.96 21.48
N ARG A 135 -5.83 4.73 20.39
CA ARG A 135 -4.81 5.79 20.20
C ARG A 135 -3.35 5.34 20.33
N LYS A 136 -3.06 4.03 20.29
CA LYS A 136 -1.69 3.49 20.37
C LYS A 136 -1.13 3.04 19.02
N VAL A 137 -1.97 2.89 18.00
CA VAL A 137 -1.56 2.45 16.68
C VAL A 137 -1.46 3.67 15.76
N ALA A 138 -0.25 3.96 15.29
CA ALA A 138 -0.03 4.97 14.24
C ALA A 138 -0.48 4.42 12.88
N GLY A 139 -0.85 5.31 11.96
CA GLY A 139 -1.22 4.97 10.59
C GLY A 139 -0.26 5.58 9.57
N ARG A 140 0.06 4.84 8.51
CA ARG A 140 0.92 5.28 7.41
C ARG A 140 0.35 4.83 6.07
N ILE A 141 0.58 5.66 5.05
CA ILE A 141 0.18 5.40 3.66
C ILE A 141 1.44 5.44 2.80
N LEU A 142 1.59 4.45 1.94
CA LEU A 142 2.62 4.41 0.90
C LEU A 142 1.96 4.12 -0.44
N ILE A 143 2.46 4.74 -1.52
CA ILE A 143 2.05 4.41 -2.89
C ILE A 143 3.19 3.70 -3.59
N ALA A 144 2.93 2.56 -4.22
CA ALA A 144 3.95 1.81 -4.95
C ALA A 144 3.78 1.96 -6.46
N LEU A 145 4.79 2.51 -7.13
CA LEU A 145 4.85 2.75 -8.58
C LEU A 145 6.01 1.94 -9.17
N LEU A 146 5.83 0.64 -9.37
CA LEU A 146 6.96 -0.23 -9.72
C LEU A 146 7.43 -0.14 -11.17
N GLN A 147 6.64 0.47 -12.06
CA GLN A 147 7.02 0.73 -13.45
C GLN A 147 7.59 2.14 -13.64
N ILE A 148 7.84 2.86 -12.54
CA ILE A 148 8.43 4.19 -12.53
C ILE A 148 9.65 4.16 -11.61
N THR A 149 10.76 4.70 -12.08
CA THR A 149 11.97 4.92 -11.29
C THR A 149 11.91 6.26 -10.55
N GLU A 150 12.65 6.38 -9.45
CA GLU A 150 12.75 7.67 -8.74
C GLU A 150 13.26 8.77 -9.68
N GLN A 151 14.22 8.45 -10.54
CA GLN A 151 14.77 9.41 -11.49
C GLN A 151 13.75 9.87 -12.53
N GLU A 152 12.97 8.96 -13.12
CA GLU A 152 11.88 9.33 -14.06
C GLU A 152 10.87 10.25 -13.38
N TRP A 153 10.54 9.97 -12.12
CA TRP A 153 9.62 10.80 -11.34
C TRP A 153 10.18 12.19 -11.06
N GLU A 154 11.41 12.28 -10.54
CA GLU A 154 12.07 13.55 -10.21
C GLU A 154 12.34 14.44 -11.44
N GLN A 155 12.61 13.84 -12.59
CA GLN A 155 12.82 14.55 -13.84
C GLN A 155 11.51 15.00 -14.51
N SER A 156 10.37 14.46 -14.08
CA SER A 156 9.05 14.85 -14.58
C SER A 156 8.55 16.14 -13.91
N GLU A 157 7.61 16.84 -14.57
CA GLU A 157 6.90 17.96 -13.94
C GLU A 157 5.94 17.49 -12.82
N LEU A 158 5.61 16.20 -12.77
CA LEU A 158 4.63 15.61 -11.84
C LEU A 158 5.10 15.73 -10.39
N ALA A 159 6.40 15.61 -10.13
CA ALA A 159 6.96 15.71 -8.79
C ALA A 159 6.64 17.05 -8.09
N ASN A 160 6.46 18.12 -8.88
CA ASN A 160 6.10 19.44 -8.36
C ASN A 160 4.58 19.66 -8.23
N GLN A 161 3.78 18.80 -8.83
CA GLN A 161 2.31 18.92 -8.90
C GLN A 161 1.61 18.01 -7.87
N VAL A 162 2.26 16.91 -7.49
CA VAL A 162 1.75 15.93 -6.53
C VAL A 162 1.88 16.47 -5.10
N ALA A 163 0.80 16.35 -4.33
CA ALA A 163 0.85 16.64 -2.90
C ALA A 163 1.84 15.69 -2.18
N PRO A 164 2.52 16.11 -1.10
CA PRO A 164 3.53 15.30 -0.43
C PRO A 164 3.05 13.87 -0.14
N THR A 165 3.52 12.92 -0.92
CA THR A 165 3.06 11.53 -0.92
C THR A 165 4.27 10.60 -0.82
N PRO A 166 4.35 9.72 0.18
CA PRO A 166 5.42 8.74 0.25
C PRO A 166 5.27 7.70 -0.88
N ILE A 167 6.25 7.64 -1.79
CA ILE A 167 6.23 6.75 -2.95
C ILE A 167 7.37 5.71 -2.86
N ILE A 168 7.06 4.46 -3.21
CA ILE A 168 8.01 3.39 -3.44
C ILE A 168 8.17 3.22 -4.95
N PHE A 169 9.37 3.51 -5.45
CA PHE A 169 9.71 3.35 -6.87
C PHE A 169 10.27 1.96 -7.20
N GLY A 170 10.17 1.58 -8.48
CA GLY A 170 10.60 0.29 -9.00
C GLY A 170 12.06 -0.04 -8.74
N ASP A 171 12.93 0.95 -8.85
CA ASP A 171 14.39 0.84 -8.69
C ASP A 171 14.84 0.92 -7.22
N LYS A 172 13.96 1.34 -6.30
CA LYS A 172 14.32 1.54 -4.89
C LYS A 172 14.04 0.34 -4.00
N ARG A 173 14.87 0.21 -2.96
CA ARG A 173 14.57 -0.64 -1.81
C ARG A 173 13.67 0.12 -0.86
N ILE A 174 12.79 -0.60 -0.17
CA ILE A 174 11.91 -0.02 0.82
C ILE A 174 12.76 0.35 2.05
N ASN A 175 12.95 1.65 2.29
CA ASN A 175 13.62 2.17 3.46
C ASN A 175 12.59 2.71 4.45
N LEU A 176 12.54 2.10 5.64
CA LEU A 176 11.51 2.34 6.64
C LEU A 176 11.84 3.51 7.59
N GLN A 177 13.01 4.15 7.46
CA GLN A 177 13.43 5.23 8.35
C GLN A 177 12.94 6.62 7.96
N SER A 178 12.40 6.81 6.75
CA SER A 178 12.06 8.14 6.20
C SER A 178 10.56 8.42 6.06
N THR A 179 9.66 7.46 6.32
CA THR A 179 8.22 7.59 6.04
C THR A 179 7.40 8.01 7.26
N THR A 180 7.80 9.07 7.95
CA THR A 180 7.01 9.60 9.08
C THR A 180 6.11 10.73 8.62
N LEU A 181 4.80 10.44 8.53
CA LEU A 181 3.79 11.49 8.58
C LEU A 181 3.96 12.19 9.94
N GLN A 182 4.39 13.45 9.91
CA GLN A 182 4.29 14.29 11.09
C GLN A 182 2.83 14.38 11.50
N LYS A 183 2.58 14.21 12.80
CA LYS A 183 1.28 14.45 13.41
C LYS A 183 0.88 15.91 13.13
N PRO A 184 -0.40 16.21 12.81
CA PRO A 184 -0.86 17.60 12.82
C PRO A 184 -0.64 18.26 14.19
#